data_AF-A0A7C5ES41-F1
#
_entry.id   AF-A0A7C5ES41-F1
#
_cell.length_a   1.000
_cell.length_b   1.000
_cell.length_c   1.000
_cell.angle_alpha   90.00
_cell.angle_beta   90.00
_cell.angle_gamma   90.00
#
_symmetry.space_group_name_H-M   'P 1'
#
loop_
_entity.id
_entity.type
_entity.pdbx_description
1 polymer ?
#
loop_
_entity_poly.entity_id
_entity_poly.type
_entity_poly.pdbx_seq_one_letter_code
_entity_poly.pdbx_strand_id
1 'polypeptide(L)'
;MTTGIPRGRDGMSVLACAMAVAVVLLTPPAHCAEAPLRPEPTHIQVAKKFARQFPEEHLLRLPLDDRIAGRAWTNFLDSLDPEHMYFLRKDLEPFNTEVPRLDDRLREGDVDIAFSIYEIYKMRVTNRYQFVSACLDRGFDLATQDTYRWKRRDLPWPADEAEADDLWRRKIQNEYVQIIVTRELAAASATNAPAATNALPSPRDVIINRYRQLATVLEDNDAEWIFQR
;
A
#
# COMPACT_ATOMS: atom_id res chain seq x y z
N MET A 1 52.48 19.82 83.46
CA MET A 1 53.40 20.54 82.56
C MET A 1 52.78 20.50 81.16
N THR A 2 51.97 21.50 80.78
CA THR A 2 52.35 22.59 79.83
C THR A 2 52.83 22.00 78.50
N THR A 3 52.33 22.27 77.29
CA THR A 3 51.54 23.35 76.66
C THR A 3 51.48 22.99 75.17
N GLY A 4 50.46 23.41 74.41
CA GLY A 4 50.57 23.44 72.94
C GLY A 4 49.24 23.46 72.17
N ILE A 5 48.71 24.65 71.92
CA ILE A 5 47.60 24.95 70.97
C ILE A 5 48.24 25.44 69.62
N PRO A 6 47.47 25.80 68.56
CA PRO A 6 47.14 25.01 67.37
C PRO A 6 47.76 25.56 66.06
N ARG A 7 47.51 24.90 64.92
CA ARG A 7 47.49 25.49 63.57
C ARG A 7 46.20 25.01 62.92
N GLY A 8 45.23 25.86 62.55
CA GLY A 8 45.34 27.02 61.67
C GLY A 8 44.77 26.60 60.33
N ARG A 9 43.46 26.81 60.14
CA ARG A 9 42.64 26.34 59.01
C ARG A 9 42.20 27.55 58.19
N ASP A 10 42.95 27.81 57.12
CA ASP A 10 42.65 28.73 56.01
C ASP A 10 43.05 27.97 54.72
N GLY A 11 42.42 28.03 53.56
CA GLY A 11 41.29 28.77 53.01
C GLY A 11 41.26 28.55 51.49
N MET A 12 40.05 28.56 50.92
CA MET A 12 39.65 28.98 49.56
C MET A 12 40.22 28.39 48.24
N SER A 13 39.26 28.05 47.35
CA SER A 13 39.27 28.10 45.87
C SER A 13 40.08 27.02 45.12
N VAL A 14 39.60 26.37 44.04
CA VAL A 14 39.19 26.94 42.74
C VAL A 14 38.37 25.89 41.93
N LEU A 15 37.38 26.40 41.18
CA LEU A 15 36.69 25.88 39.97
C LEU A 15 37.12 24.55 39.31
N ALA A 16 36.12 23.74 38.96
CA ALA A 16 36.06 22.95 37.72
C ALA A 16 34.59 22.89 37.22
N CYS A 17 34.23 23.71 36.23
CA CYS A 17 33.97 23.33 34.83
C CYS A 17 33.02 22.13 34.68
N ALA A 18 31.74 22.35 34.39
CA ALA A 18 31.19 22.57 33.04
C ALA A 18 31.08 21.27 32.22
N MET A 19 29.84 20.88 31.94
CA MET A 19 29.31 20.09 30.80
C MET A 19 28.20 19.14 31.27
N ALA A 20 27.07 19.70 31.67
CA ALA A 20 25.81 18.95 31.55
C ALA A 20 25.39 19.07 30.08
N VAL A 21 25.80 18.07 29.29
CA VAL A 21 25.33 17.87 27.91
C VAL A 21 23.81 17.79 27.96
N ALA A 22 23.15 18.82 27.45
CA ALA A 22 21.74 18.75 27.12
C ALA A 22 21.63 17.74 25.97
N VAL A 23 21.34 16.49 26.32
CA VAL A 23 20.83 15.50 25.38
C VAL A 23 19.45 16.01 24.97
N VAL A 24 19.43 16.82 23.91
CA VAL A 24 18.23 17.04 23.12
C VAL A 24 17.83 15.66 22.63
N LEU A 25 16.79 15.12 23.25
CA LEU A 25 16.16 13.87 22.83
C LEU A 25 15.82 14.02 21.36
N LEU A 26 16.60 13.34 20.51
CA LEU A 26 16.28 13.07 19.13
C LEU A 26 15.07 12.12 19.13
N THR A 27 13.89 12.62 19.50
CA THR A 27 12.63 11.93 19.23
C THR A 27 12.48 11.93 17.72
N PRO A 28 12.61 10.78 17.02
CA PRO A 28 12.19 10.73 15.63
C PRO A 28 10.74 11.20 15.57
N PRO A 29 10.32 11.91 14.51
CA PRO A 29 8.91 12.25 14.38
C PRO A 29 8.15 10.93 14.49
N ALA A 30 7.27 10.84 15.49
CA ALA A 30 6.23 9.86 15.48
C ALA A 30 5.50 10.09 14.16
N HIS A 31 5.79 9.24 13.15
CA HIS A 31 4.80 9.00 12.13
C HIS A 31 3.62 8.50 12.93
N CYS A 32 2.60 9.35 13.11
CA CYS A 32 1.30 8.90 13.54
C CYS A 32 0.86 7.91 12.46
N ALA A 33 1.20 6.64 12.65
CA ALA A 33 0.60 5.57 11.90
C ALA A 33 -0.88 5.67 12.24
N GLU A 34 -1.66 6.14 11.27
CA GLU A 34 -3.10 6.21 11.38
C GLU A 34 -3.62 4.82 11.78
N ALA A 35 -4.53 4.78 12.73
CA ALA A 35 -5.06 3.51 13.21
C ALA A 35 -5.70 2.76 12.03
N PRO A 36 -5.50 1.43 11.91
CA PRO A 36 -6.07 0.67 10.82
C PRO A 36 -7.60 0.80 10.83
N LEU A 37 -8.19 0.87 9.65
CA LEU A 37 -9.64 1.01 9.52
C LEU A 37 -10.34 -0.20 10.14
N ARG A 38 -11.50 0.04 10.75
CA ARG A 38 -12.30 -0.97 11.44
C ARG A 38 -13.75 -0.90 10.97
N PRO A 39 -14.47 -2.04 10.96
CA PRO A 39 -15.89 -2.03 10.67
C PRO A 39 -16.66 -1.18 11.69
N GLU A 40 -17.62 -0.40 11.20
CA GLU A 40 -18.53 0.35 12.04
C GLU A 40 -19.68 -0.54 12.55
N PRO A 41 -20.35 -0.18 13.67
CA PRO A 41 -21.51 -0.93 14.16
C PRO A 41 -22.64 -1.09 13.12
N THR A 42 -22.79 -0.11 12.23
CA THR A 42 -23.73 -0.12 11.09
C THR A 42 -23.39 -1.23 10.09
N HIS A 43 -22.12 -1.39 9.72
CA HIS A 43 -21.64 -2.46 8.82
C HIS A 43 -22.01 -3.85 9.33
N ILE A 44 -21.85 -4.08 10.64
CA ILE A 44 -22.21 -5.35 11.28
C ILE A 44 -23.71 -5.64 11.11
N GLN A 45 -24.58 -4.65 11.30
CA GLN A 45 -26.03 -4.84 11.14
C GLN A 45 -26.41 -5.09 9.68
N VAL A 46 -25.78 -4.37 8.75
CA VAL A 46 -26.03 -4.54 7.31
C VAL A 46 -25.56 -5.92 6.84
N ALA A 47 -24.37 -6.36 7.25
CA ALA A 47 -23.85 -7.70 6.95
C ALA A 47 -24.80 -8.81 7.43
N LYS A 48 -25.26 -8.73 8.68
CA LYS A 48 -26.25 -9.68 9.25
C LYS A 48 -27.54 -9.71 8.46
N LYS A 49 -28.05 -8.53 8.10
CA LYS A 49 -29.30 -8.39 7.33
C LYS A 49 -29.13 -8.98 5.94
N PHE A 50 -28.04 -8.63 5.26
CA PHE A 50 -27.69 -9.15 3.94
C PHE A 50 -27.59 -10.68 3.94
N ALA A 51 -26.83 -11.27 4.89
CA ALA A 51 -26.64 -12.71 4.97
C ALA A 51 -27.96 -13.49 5.17
N ARG A 52 -28.96 -12.89 5.83
CA ARG A 52 -30.28 -13.50 6.03
C ARG A 52 -31.22 -13.30 4.85
N GLN A 53 -31.30 -12.08 4.33
CA GLN A 53 -32.29 -11.71 3.32
C GLN A 53 -31.89 -12.08 1.91
N PHE A 54 -30.60 -11.94 1.57
CA PHE A 54 -30.14 -12.16 0.20
C PHE A 54 -30.49 -13.56 -0.34
N PRO A 55 -30.28 -14.68 0.39
CA PRO A 55 -30.68 -16.00 -0.08
C PRO A 55 -32.20 -16.16 -0.31
N GLU A 56 -33.03 -15.45 0.46
CA GLU A 56 -34.49 -15.55 0.39
C GLU A 56 -35.08 -14.68 -0.73
N GLU A 57 -34.52 -13.48 -0.91
CA GLU A 57 -35.03 -12.45 -1.81
C GLU A 57 -34.42 -12.56 -3.23
N HIS A 58 -33.21 -13.11 -3.37
CA HIS A 58 -32.56 -13.24 -4.66
C HIS A 58 -33.27 -14.29 -5.54
N LEU A 59 -33.45 -13.98 -6.84
CA LEU A 59 -34.20 -14.81 -7.79
C LEU A 59 -33.71 -16.26 -7.86
N LEU A 60 -32.41 -16.47 -7.74
CA LEU A 60 -31.79 -17.80 -7.80
C LEU A 60 -32.02 -18.63 -6.51
N ARG A 61 -32.39 -17.99 -5.39
CA ARG A 61 -32.60 -18.61 -4.06
C ARG A 61 -31.51 -19.59 -3.65
N LEU A 62 -30.26 -19.27 -3.99
CA LEU A 62 -29.11 -20.08 -3.59
C LEU A 62 -28.80 -19.78 -2.12
N PRO A 63 -28.51 -20.80 -1.30
CA PRO A 63 -28.03 -20.56 0.05
C PRO A 63 -26.70 -19.79 -0.03
N LEU A 64 -26.50 -18.87 0.92
CA LEU A 64 -25.15 -18.40 1.21
C LEU A 64 -24.42 -19.60 1.82
N ASP A 65 -23.54 -20.25 1.07
CA ASP A 65 -22.79 -21.45 1.46
C ASP A 65 -21.29 -21.24 1.14
N ASP A 66 -20.42 -22.17 1.52
CA ASP A 66 -18.97 -22.13 1.28
C ASP A 66 -18.62 -21.86 -0.19
N ARG A 67 -19.46 -22.34 -1.13
CA ARG A 67 -19.25 -22.15 -2.57
C ARG A 67 -19.56 -20.71 -2.99
N ILE A 68 -20.65 -20.12 -2.51
CA ILE A 68 -20.94 -18.70 -2.75
C ILE A 68 -19.91 -17.82 -2.05
N ALA A 69 -19.51 -18.18 -0.83
CA ALA A 69 -18.47 -17.50 -0.07
C ALA A 69 -17.11 -17.51 -0.79
N GLY A 70 -16.68 -18.65 -1.34
CA GLY A 70 -15.45 -18.74 -2.14
C GLY A 70 -15.49 -17.91 -3.43
N ARG A 71 -16.67 -17.75 -4.04
CA ARG A 71 -16.84 -16.82 -5.18
C ARG A 71 -16.78 -15.36 -4.73
N ALA A 72 -17.44 -15.02 -3.62
CA ALA A 72 -17.38 -13.68 -3.05
C ALA A 72 -15.93 -13.29 -2.71
N TRP A 73 -15.17 -14.22 -2.11
CA TRP A 73 -13.74 -14.09 -1.85
C TRP A 73 -12.94 -13.73 -3.11
N THR A 74 -13.11 -14.52 -4.17
CA THR A 74 -12.39 -14.29 -5.44
C THR A 74 -12.77 -12.93 -6.03
N ASN A 75 -14.06 -12.61 -6.08
CA ASN A 75 -14.55 -11.34 -6.60
C ASN A 75 -14.02 -10.13 -5.81
N PHE A 76 -13.89 -10.27 -4.48
CA PHE A 76 -13.35 -9.22 -3.62
C PHE A 76 -11.87 -8.96 -3.92
N LEU A 77 -11.06 -10.02 -4.04
CA LEU A 77 -9.65 -9.87 -4.42
C LEU A 77 -9.50 -9.24 -5.81
N ASP A 78 -10.32 -9.68 -6.78
CA ASP A 78 -10.33 -9.14 -8.14
C ASP A 78 -10.79 -7.67 -8.18
N SER A 79 -11.63 -7.23 -7.22
CA SER A 79 -12.09 -5.85 -7.13
C SER A 79 -10.98 -4.89 -6.67
N LEU A 80 -10.02 -5.42 -5.89
CA LEU A 80 -8.85 -4.69 -5.40
C LEU A 80 -7.67 -4.76 -6.38
N ASP A 81 -7.35 -5.96 -6.87
CA ASP A 81 -6.18 -6.23 -7.71
C ASP A 81 -6.54 -7.08 -8.94
N PRO A 82 -7.24 -6.52 -9.95
CA PRO A 82 -7.76 -7.28 -11.09
C PRO A 82 -6.69 -7.86 -12.04
N GLU A 83 -5.44 -7.39 -11.95
CA GLU A 83 -4.32 -7.87 -12.78
C GLU A 83 -3.29 -8.70 -12.00
N HIS A 84 -3.59 -9.01 -10.73
CA HIS A 84 -2.79 -9.84 -9.84
C HIS A 84 -1.33 -9.36 -9.78
N MET A 85 -1.17 -8.09 -9.42
CA MET A 85 0.08 -7.34 -9.43
C MET A 85 0.54 -6.91 -8.04
N TYR A 86 -0.38 -6.67 -7.12
CA TYR A 86 -0.11 -6.01 -5.85
C TYR A 86 0.06 -7.02 -4.72
N PHE A 87 -0.86 -7.98 -4.60
CA PHE A 87 -0.75 -8.99 -3.54
C PHE A 87 0.35 -9.99 -3.83
N LEU A 88 0.93 -10.55 -2.77
CA LEU A 88 1.72 -11.76 -2.84
C LEU A 88 0.88 -12.95 -2.40
N ARG A 89 1.19 -14.12 -2.94
CA ARG A 89 0.50 -15.36 -2.55
C ARG A 89 0.59 -15.63 -1.06
N LYS A 90 1.75 -15.36 -0.44
CA LYS A 90 1.98 -15.48 1.00
C LYS A 90 1.13 -14.53 1.85
N ASP A 91 0.65 -13.42 1.27
CA ASP A 91 -0.24 -12.50 1.99
C ASP A 91 -1.65 -13.06 2.10
N LEU A 92 -2.08 -13.81 1.08
CA LEU A 92 -3.43 -14.36 0.96
C LEU A 92 -3.56 -15.74 1.61
N GLU A 93 -2.45 -16.48 1.72
CA GLU A 93 -2.40 -17.83 2.29
C GLU A 93 -3.05 -17.96 3.67
N PRO A 94 -2.85 -17.05 4.64
CA PRO A 94 -3.49 -17.13 5.95
C PRO A 94 -5.02 -17.02 5.90
N PHE A 95 -5.56 -16.36 4.87
CA PHE A 95 -7.00 -16.15 4.73
C PHE A 95 -7.68 -17.30 3.98
N ASN A 96 -6.94 -18.05 3.17
CA ASN A 96 -7.49 -19.18 2.41
C ASN A 96 -8.14 -20.25 3.31
N THR A 97 -7.66 -20.42 4.55
CA THR A 97 -8.27 -21.34 5.53
C THR A 97 -9.58 -20.81 6.13
N GLU A 98 -9.79 -19.50 6.08
CA GLU A 98 -10.99 -18.83 6.60
C GLU A 98 -12.09 -18.69 5.55
N VAL A 99 -11.76 -18.80 4.25
CA VAL A 99 -12.72 -18.67 3.13
C VAL A 99 -13.95 -19.57 3.28
N PRO A 100 -13.84 -20.86 3.66
CA PRO A 100 -15.02 -21.72 3.83
C PRO A 100 -15.95 -21.27 4.96
N ARG A 101 -15.46 -20.46 5.91
CA ARG A 101 -16.23 -19.97 7.07
C ARG A 101 -16.77 -18.56 6.87
N LEU A 102 -16.53 -17.96 5.70
CA LEU A 102 -16.86 -16.57 5.45
C LEU A 102 -18.38 -16.32 5.45
N ASP A 103 -19.18 -17.29 5.04
CA ASP A 103 -20.65 -17.22 5.16
C ASP A 103 -21.11 -17.19 6.62
N ASP A 104 -20.54 -18.05 7.48
CA ASP A 104 -20.83 -18.05 8.91
C ASP A 104 -20.45 -16.72 9.57
N ARG A 105 -19.23 -16.23 9.28
CA ARG A 105 -18.75 -14.94 9.79
C ARG A 105 -19.67 -13.79 9.34
N LEU A 106 -20.12 -13.80 8.09
CA LEU A 106 -21.04 -12.77 7.59
C LEU A 106 -22.41 -12.83 8.30
N ARG A 107 -22.93 -14.02 8.64
CA ARG A 107 -24.15 -14.17 9.44
C ARG A 107 -23.98 -13.65 10.87
N GLU A 108 -22.76 -13.72 11.41
CA GLU A 108 -22.37 -13.14 12.70
C GLU A 108 -22.07 -11.64 12.61
N GLY A 109 -22.05 -11.08 11.40
CA GLY A 109 -21.72 -9.69 11.09
C GLY A 109 -20.24 -9.37 11.18
N ASP A 110 -19.38 -10.39 11.18
CA ASP A 110 -17.94 -10.26 11.15
C ASP A 110 -17.48 -10.05 9.70
N VAL A 111 -16.97 -8.84 9.42
CA VAL A 111 -16.42 -8.42 8.13
C VAL A 111 -14.93 -8.05 8.24
N ASP A 112 -14.26 -8.39 9.35
CA ASP A 112 -12.88 -7.98 9.66
C ASP A 112 -11.87 -8.48 8.61
N ILE A 113 -12.18 -9.59 7.94
CA ILE A 113 -11.34 -10.16 6.89
C ILE A 113 -11.13 -9.19 5.72
N ALA A 114 -12.18 -8.48 5.29
CA ALA A 114 -12.10 -7.53 4.19
C ALA A 114 -11.20 -6.34 4.56
N PHE A 115 -11.33 -5.83 5.78
CA PHE A 115 -10.50 -4.74 6.31
C PHE A 115 -9.04 -5.17 6.44
N SER A 116 -8.78 -6.38 6.93
CA SER A 116 -7.41 -6.90 7.06
C SER A 116 -6.70 -7.01 5.71
N ILE A 117 -7.41 -7.47 4.67
CA ILE A 117 -6.87 -7.58 3.31
C ILE A 117 -6.68 -6.21 2.68
N TYR A 118 -7.59 -5.27 2.94
CA TYR A 118 -7.46 -3.91 2.45
C TYR A 118 -6.23 -3.21 3.04
N GLU A 119 -5.92 -3.42 4.32
CA GLU A 119 -4.67 -2.91 4.93
C GLU A 119 -3.43 -3.51 4.27
N ILE A 120 -3.43 -4.82 3.96
CA ILE A 120 -2.36 -5.45 3.18
C ILE A 120 -2.26 -4.81 1.79
N TYR A 121 -3.39 -4.56 1.13
CA TYR A 121 -3.42 -3.92 -0.18
C TYR A 121 -2.82 -2.52 -0.14
N LYS A 122 -3.21 -1.67 0.81
CA LYS A 122 -2.62 -0.34 1.03
C LYS A 122 -1.11 -0.43 1.21
N MET A 123 -0.66 -1.30 2.10
CA MET A 123 0.77 -1.55 2.33
C MET A 123 1.48 -1.94 1.03
N ARG A 124 0.92 -2.87 0.25
CA ARG A 124 1.53 -3.32 -1.01
C ARG A 124 1.56 -2.20 -2.04
N VAL A 125 0.51 -1.40 -2.19
CA VAL A 125 0.49 -0.26 -3.11
C VAL A 125 1.56 0.77 -2.74
N THR A 126 1.70 1.11 -1.46
CA THR A 126 2.75 2.03 -0.99
C THR A 126 4.15 1.47 -1.27
N ASN A 127 4.38 0.18 -1.00
CA ASN A 127 5.64 -0.48 -1.33
C ASN A 127 5.93 -0.44 -2.84
N ARG A 128 4.91 -0.66 -3.68
CA ARG A 128 5.06 -0.59 -5.14
C ARG A 128 5.33 0.84 -5.61
N TYR A 129 4.68 1.86 -5.05
CA TYR A 129 4.99 3.26 -5.36
C TYR A 129 6.47 3.60 -5.12
N GLN A 130 7.01 3.20 -3.96
CA GLN A 130 8.42 3.39 -3.63
C GLN A 130 9.34 2.64 -4.61
N PHE A 131 9.00 1.39 -4.93
CA PHE A 131 9.74 0.59 -5.92
C PHE A 131 9.74 1.24 -7.31
N VAL A 132 8.60 1.76 -7.77
CA VAL A 132 8.49 2.44 -9.07
C VAL A 132 9.41 3.66 -9.13
N SER A 133 9.45 4.48 -8.07
CA SER A 133 10.36 5.62 -8.01
C SER A 133 11.82 5.18 -8.17
N ALA A 134 12.25 4.18 -7.39
CA ALA A 134 13.61 3.65 -7.45
C ALA A 134 13.93 2.93 -8.77
N CYS A 135 12.93 2.35 -9.43
CA CYS A 135 13.07 1.72 -10.74
C CYS A 135 13.29 2.78 -11.83
N LEU A 136 12.53 3.88 -11.80
CA LEU A 136 12.65 4.97 -12.76
C LEU A 136 13.95 5.76 -12.60
N ASP A 137 14.45 5.89 -11.36
CA ASP A 137 15.73 6.56 -11.09
C ASP A 137 16.93 5.76 -11.61
N ARG A 138 16.83 4.43 -11.63
CA ARG A 138 17.83 3.55 -12.25
C ARG A 138 17.82 3.62 -13.78
N GLY A 139 16.67 3.96 -14.37
CA GLY A 139 16.47 3.94 -15.82
C GLY A 139 16.33 2.52 -16.39
N PHE A 140 16.18 2.45 -17.72
CA PHE A 140 15.98 1.20 -18.45
C PHE A 140 16.98 1.07 -19.59
N ASP A 141 17.53 -0.13 -19.76
CA ASP A 141 18.15 -0.51 -21.02
C ASP A 141 17.03 -0.94 -21.98
N LEU A 142 16.88 -0.18 -23.08
CA LEU A 142 15.87 -0.44 -24.10
C LEU A 142 16.45 -1.22 -25.31
N ALA A 143 17.75 -1.54 -25.28
CA ALA A 143 18.37 -2.38 -26.31
C ALA A 143 18.08 -3.88 -26.09
N THR A 144 17.78 -4.27 -24.85
CA THR A 144 17.45 -5.66 -24.50
C THR A 144 16.02 -6.04 -24.92
N GLN A 145 15.87 -7.25 -25.48
CA GLN A 145 14.57 -7.80 -25.82
C GLN A 145 13.88 -8.37 -24.58
N ASP A 146 12.97 -7.59 -24.01
CA ASP A 146 12.10 -8.01 -22.92
C ASP A 146 10.64 -8.16 -23.38
N THR A 147 9.92 -9.09 -22.75
CA THR A 147 8.48 -9.25 -22.96
C THR A 147 7.71 -8.94 -21.69
N TYR A 148 6.57 -8.26 -21.85
CA TYR A 148 5.62 -8.00 -20.78
C TYR A 148 4.24 -8.53 -21.16
N ARG A 149 3.68 -9.38 -20.30
CA ARG A 149 2.30 -9.89 -20.45
C ARG A 149 1.34 -8.94 -19.74
N TRP A 150 0.60 -8.17 -20.52
CA TRP A 150 -0.46 -7.28 -20.08
C TRP A 150 -1.67 -7.98 -19.43
N LYS A 151 -2.28 -8.98 -20.09
CA LYS A 151 -3.45 -9.72 -19.59
C LYS A 151 -3.04 -10.72 -18.51
N ARG A 152 -3.31 -10.39 -17.25
CA ARG A 152 -2.84 -11.17 -16.09
C ARG A 152 -3.91 -11.55 -15.09
N ARG A 153 -5.16 -11.11 -15.27
CA ARG A 153 -6.32 -11.55 -14.48
C ARG A 153 -6.37 -13.05 -14.18
N ASP A 154 -6.02 -13.90 -15.16
CA ASP A 154 -6.11 -15.35 -14.98
C ASP A 154 -4.77 -16.01 -14.53
N LEU A 155 -3.78 -15.20 -14.12
CA LEU A 155 -2.47 -15.66 -13.63
C LEU A 155 -2.42 -15.68 -12.11
N PRO A 156 -1.59 -16.53 -11.49
CA PRO A 156 -1.40 -16.46 -10.05
C PRO A 156 -0.72 -15.14 -9.64
N TRP A 157 -1.05 -14.68 -8.44
CA TRP A 157 -0.26 -13.64 -7.76
C TRP A 157 1.20 -14.09 -7.61
N PRO A 158 2.15 -13.14 -7.66
CA PRO A 158 3.56 -13.41 -7.39
C PRO A 158 3.75 -14.17 -6.07
N ALA A 159 4.66 -15.13 -6.05
CA ALA A 159 4.96 -15.91 -4.85
C ALA A 159 5.58 -15.05 -3.75
N ASP A 160 6.52 -14.19 -4.15
CA ASP A 160 7.39 -13.42 -3.28
C ASP A 160 7.71 -12.03 -3.86
N GLU A 161 8.47 -11.25 -3.10
CA GLU A 161 8.91 -9.91 -3.50
C GLU A 161 9.79 -9.92 -4.76
N ALA A 162 10.60 -10.95 -4.99
CA ALA A 162 11.50 -10.98 -6.15
C ALA A 162 10.71 -11.17 -7.46
N GLU A 163 9.73 -12.07 -7.47
CA GLU A 163 8.81 -12.24 -8.59
C GLU A 163 7.98 -10.97 -8.82
N ALA A 164 7.51 -10.32 -7.76
CA ALA A 164 6.78 -9.06 -7.87
C ALA A 164 7.65 -7.92 -8.40
N ASP A 165 8.89 -7.80 -7.93
CA ASP A 165 9.83 -6.76 -8.40
C ASP A 165 10.18 -6.95 -9.88
N ASP A 166 10.39 -8.19 -10.33
CA ASP A 166 10.61 -8.50 -11.75
C ASP A 166 9.42 -8.09 -12.62
N LEU A 167 8.23 -8.50 -12.18
CA LEU A 167 6.98 -8.17 -12.84
C LEU A 167 6.76 -6.66 -12.95
N TRP A 168 6.98 -5.93 -11.85
CA TRP A 168 6.83 -4.49 -11.81
C TRP A 168 7.89 -3.78 -12.65
N ARG A 169 9.14 -4.24 -12.64
CA ARG A 169 10.18 -3.71 -13.53
C ARG A 169 9.74 -3.77 -15.00
N ARG A 170 9.26 -4.93 -15.45
CA ARG A 170 8.77 -5.13 -16.84
C ARG A 170 7.54 -4.24 -17.14
N LYS A 171 6.62 -4.11 -16.18
CA LYS A 171 5.44 -3.24 -16.30
C LYS A 171 5.84 -1.77 -16.52
N ILE A 172 6.72 -1.25 -15.66
CA ILE A 172 7.14 0.14 -15.73
C ILE A 172 7.98 0.41 -16.98
N GLN A 173 8.86 -0.51 -17.37
CA GLN A 173 9.60 -0.42 -18.63
C GLN A 173 8.63 -0.34 -19.82
N ASN A 174 7.60 -1.19 -19.86
CA ASN A 174 6.58 -1.16 -20.91
C ASN A 174 5.82 0.18 -20.93
N GLU A 175 5.37 0.69 -19.78
CA GLU A 175 4.71 2.00 -19.72
C GLU A 175 5.62 3.15 -20.17
N TYR A 176 6.89 3.11 -19.77
CA TYR A 176 7.88 4.09 -20.16
C TYR A 176 8.07 4.11 -21.68
N VAL A 177 8.22 2.94 -22.30
CA VAL A 177 8.31 2.78 -23.77
C VAL A 177 7.04 3.28 -24.44
N GLN A 178 5.85 2.93 -23.94
CA GLN A 178 4.58 3.40 -24.51
C GLN A 178 4.48 4.92 -24.53
N ILE A 179 4.90 5.60 -23.46
CA ILE A 179 4.90 7.06 -23.38
C ILE A 179 5.90 7.66 -24.38
N ILE A 180 7.11 7.10 -24.50
CA ILE A 180 8.10 7.56 -25.49
C ILE A 180 7.54 7.43 -26.90
N VAL A 181 7.08 6.23 -27.27
CA VAL A 181 6.54 5.96 -28.62
C VAL A 181 5.37 6.89 -28.93
N THR A 182 4.45 7.10 -27.98
CA THR A 182 3.32 8.02 -28.18
C THR A 182 3.79 9.45 -28.46
N ARG A 183 4.85 9.91 -27.77
CA ARG A 183 5.40 11.26 -27.95
C ARG A 183 6.10 11.41 -29.30
N GLU A 184 6.89 10.43 -29.71
CA GLU A 184 7.55 10.43 -31.01
C GLU A 184 6.53 10.41 -32.16
N LEU A 185 5.47 9.60 -32.04
CA LEU A 185 4.38 9.58 -33.02
C LEU A 185 3.63 10.92 -33.06
N ALA A 186 3.34 11.52 -31.90
CA ALA A 186 2.72 12.83 -31.83
C ALA A 186 3.59 13.90 -32.50
N ALA A 187 4.90 13.92 -32.23
CA ALA A 187 5.85 14.85 -32.83
C ALA A 187 5.94 14.68 -34.35
N ALA A 188 5.98 13.44 -34.85
CA ALA A 188 6.00 13.14 -36.28
C ALA A 188 4.72 13.59 -37.00
N SER A 189 3.55 13.53 -36.33
CA SER A 189 2.26 13.96 -36.88
C SER A 189 2.01 15.48 -36.80
N ALA A 190 2.73 16.20 -35.95
CA ALA A 190 2.48 17.61 -35.61
C ALA A 190 3.05 18.62 -36.62
N THR A 191 3.08 18.29 -37.92
CA THR A 191 3.68 19.13 -38.96
C THR A 191 2.99 20.50 -39.15
N ASN A 192 1.83 20.75 -38.53
CA ASN A 192 1.05 22.01 -38.67
C ASN A 192 0.37 22.52 -37.37
N ALA A 193 0.77 22.08 -36.17
CA ALA A 193 0.16 22.57 -34.91
C ALA A 193 1.03 23.65 -34.24
N PRO A 194 0.45 24.74 -33.69
CA PRO A 194 1.22 25.71 -32.91
C PRO A 194 1.86 25.00 -31.71
N ALA A 195 3.15 25.23 -31.51
CA ALA A 195 3.91 24.63 -30.41
C ALA A 195 3.21 24.93 -29.08
N ALA A 196 2.75 23.89 -28.39
CA ALA A 196 2.14 24.03 -27.08
C ALA A 196 3.12 24.77 -26.15
N THR A 197 2.67 25.88 -25.56
CA THR A 197 3.48 26.78 -24.73
C THR A 197 3.94 26.16 -23.41
N ASN A 198 3.47 24.95 -23.08
CA ASN A 198 3.87 24.19 -21.90
C ASN A 198 4.61 22.91 -22.35
N ALA A 199 5.86 22.75 -21.90
CA ALA A 199 6.61 21.52 -22.13
C ALA A 199 5.86 20.31 -21.54
N LEU A 200 5.70 19.25 -22.32
CA LEU A 200 5.07 18.00 -21.85
C LEU A 200 5.86 17.44 -20.65
N PRO A 201 5.21 17.01 -19.55
CA PRO A 201 5.89 16.45 -18.38
C PRO A 201 6.77 15.27 -18.78
N SER A 202 7.88 15.01 -18.09
CA SER A 202 8.77 13.89 -18.46
C SER A 202 8.05 12.54 -18.33
N PRO A 203 8.43 11.50 -19.11
CA PRO A 203 7.78 10.18 -18.98
C PRO A 203 7.87 9.63 -17.55
N ARG A 204 8.99 9.87 -16.87
CA ARG A 204 9.19 9.55 -15.46
C ARG A 204 8.13 10.21 -14.58
N ASP A 205 7.94 11.52 -14.72
CA ASP A 205 7.01 12.26 -13.86
C ASP A 205 5.56 11.84 -14.09
N VAL A 206 5.19 11.55 -15.33
CA VAL A 206 3.85 11.01 -15.66
C VAL A 206 3.59 9.71 -14.92
N ILE A 207 4.55 8.78 -14.93
CA ILE A 207 4.42 7.48 -14.27
C ILE A 207 4.38 7.66 -12.75
N ILE A 208 5.34 8.38 -12.16
CA ILE A 208 5.41 8.59 -10.70
C ILE A 208 4.15 9.27 -10.17
N ASN A 209 3.66 10.31 -10.86
CA ASN A 209 2.48 11.04 -10.41
C ASN A 209 1.22 10.16 -10.43
N ARG A 210 1.07 9.25 -11.40
CA ARG A 210 -0.04 8.28 -11.42
C ARG A 210 -0.03 7.39 -10.18
N TYR A 211 1.13 6.85 -9.82
CA TYR A 211 1.25 5.96 -8.66
C TYR A 211 1.16 6.71 -7.33
N ARG A 212 1.65 7.95 -7.27
CA ARG A 212 1.42 8.84 -6.12
C ARG A 212 -0.07 9.09 -5.93
N GLN A 213 -0.77 9.46 -7.00
CA GLN A 213 -2.21 9.70 -6.95
C GLN A 213 -2.98 8.47 -6.48
N LEU A 214 -2.60 7.28 -6.98
CA LEU A 214 -3.20 6.02 -6.51
C LEU A 214 -2.99 5.82 -5.02
N ALA A 215 -1.76 6.02 -4.51
CA ALA A 215 -1.47 5.89 -3.09
C ALA A 215 -2.29 6.87 -2.24
N THR A 216 -2.36 8.14 -2.64
CA THR A 216 -3.16 9.17 -1.95
C THR A 216 -4.65 8.80 -1.92
N VAL A 217 -5.22 8.37 -3.05
CA VAL A 217 -6.65 7.98 -3.10
C VAL A 217 -6.95 6.82 -2.15
N LEU A 218 -6.02 5.88 -1.97
CA LEU A 218 -6.22 4.77 -1.04
C LEU A 218 -6.08 5.16 0.43
N GLU A 219 -5.31 6.20 0.73
CA GLU A 219 -5.21 6.79 2.06
C GLU A 219 -6.51 7.51 2.44
N ASP A 220 -7.16 8.16 1.48
CA ASP A 220 -8.41 8.91 1.69
C ASP A 220 -9.66 8.01 1.83
N ASN A 221 -9.57 6.72 1.50
CA ASN A 221 -10.70 5.78 1.60
C ASN A 221 -11.05 5.49 3.06
N ASP A 222 -12.34 5.53 3.39
CA ASP A 222 -12.88 5.28 4.72
C ASP A 222 -13.36 3.83 4.90
N ALA A 223 -13.88 3.52 6.09
CA ALA A 223 -14.42 2.20 6.42
C ALA A 223 -15.63 1.83 5.55
N GLU A 224 -16.45 2.81 5.17
CA GLU A 224 -17.61 2.61 4.31
C GLU A 224 -17.19 2.19 2.90
N TRP A 225 -16.14 2.81 2.34
CA TRP A 225 -15.60 2.42 1.04
C TRP A 225 -15.19 0.94 1.00
N ILE A 226 -14.53 0.45 2.05
CA ILE A 226 -14.12 -0.95 2.16
C ILE A 226 -15.34 -1.86 2.24
N PHE A 227 -16.35 -1.46 3.03
CA PHE A 227 -17.56 -2.25 3.22
C PHE A 227 -18.40 -2.39 1.94
N GLN A 228 -18.36 -1.41 1.05
CA GLN A 228 -19.12 -1.42 -0.22
C GLN A 228 -18.46 -2.24 -1.34
N ARG A 229 -17.20 -2.66 -1.17
CA ARG A 229 -16.41 -3.35 -2.20
C ARG A 229 -16.59 -4.86 -2.21
#